data_AF-A0A965QDP6-F1
#
_entry.id   AF-A0A965QDP6-F1
#
_cell.length_a   1.000
_cell.length_b   1.000
_cell.length_c   1.000
_cell.angle_alpha   90.00
_cell.angle_beta   90.00
_cell.angle_gamma   90.00
#
_symmetry.space_group_name_H-M   'P 1'
#
loop_
_entity.id
_entity.type
_entity.pdbx_description
1 polymer ?
#
loop_
_entity_poly.entity_id
_entity_poly.type
_entity_poly.pdbx_seq_one_letter_code
_entity_poly.pdbx_strand_id
1 'polypeptide(L)'
;MQTLRQSKGEWAGKPLLLLPWQVDIVGHIYGTLRPDGNRQYRTAFIEVPRKNGKSSLCAALALYHLIADGESGAEVYLAAVDRDQAAIVFGIAADMVRQHPALRKRLQVVPSTRRIVDVATSSMLRVIASDAGGSHGFNASCVIADEVHAWPS
;
A
#
# COMPACT_ATOMS: atom_id res chain seq x y z
N MET A 1 -7.63 -13.58 -7.83
CA MET A 1 -6.94 -12.48 -7.10
C MET A 1 -7.99 -11.53 -6.48
N GLN A 2 -8.90 -12.05 -5.64
CA GLN A 2 -9.93 -11.27 -4.94
C GLN A 2 -10.05 -11.82 -3.50
N THR A 3 -9.15 -11.40 -2.63
CA THR A 3 -9.09 -11.90 -1.24
C THR A 3 -9.10 -10.78 -0.20
N LEU A 4 -8.83 -9.53 -0.58
CA LEU A 4 -8.92 -8.39 0.34
C LEU A 4 -10.39 -8.01 0.55
N ARG A 5 -10.74 -7.65 1.79
CA ARG A 5 -12.08 -7.20 2.18
C ARG A 5 -12.02 -5.73 2.60
N GLN A 6 -13.10 -5.00 2.36
CA GLN A 6 -13.17 -3.60 2.74
C GLN A 6 -13.21 -3.46 4.27
N SER A 7 -12.53 -2.42 4.78
CA SER A 7 -12.34 -2.24 6.23
C SER A 7 -13.38 -1.38 6.93
N LYS A 8 -14.13 -0.53 6.22
CA LYS A 8 -14.97 0.51 6.82
C LYS A 8 -16.32 0.68 6.12
N GLY A 9 -17.29 1.20 6.89
CA GLY A 9 -18.62 1.59 6.40
C GLY A 9 -19.56 0.43 6.10
N GLU A 10 -20.61 0.69 5.34
CA GLU A 10 -21.63 -0.30 4.89
C GLU A 10 -21.04 -1.47 4.07
N TRP A 11 -19.78 -1.33 3.64
CA TRP A 11 -19.06 -2.30 2.84
C TRP A 11 -18.08 -3.17 3.65
N ALA A 12 -17.96 -2.93 4.96
CA ALA A 12 -17.06 -3.68 5.82
C ALA A 12 -17.28 -5.20 5.70
N GLY A 13 -16.18 -5.95 5.53
CA GLY A 13 -16.22 -7.41 5.38
C GLY A 13 -16.64 -7.91 3.99
N LYS A 14 -17.12 -7.05 3.08
CA LYS A 14 -17.36 -7.41 1.68
C LYS A 14 -16.05 -7.43 0.89
N PRO A 15 -15.95 -8.22 -0.19
CA PRO A 15 -14.78 -8.19 -1.06
C PRO A 15 -14.44 -6.77 -1.53
N LEU A 16 -13.15 -6.45 -1.60
CA LEU A 16 -12.67 -5.22 -2.23
C LEU A 16 -12.83 -5.38 -3.75
N LEU A 17 -13.91 -4.83 -4.28
CA LEU A 17 -14.11 -4.68 -5.71
C LEU A 17 -13.58 -3.32 -6.13
N LEU A 18 -12.61 -3.33 -7.04
CA LEU A 18 -12.05 -2.11 -7.59
C LEU A 18 -13.09 -1.40 -8.46
N LEU A 19 -13.18 -0.09 -8.34
CA LEU A 19 -13.96 0.75 -9.24
C LEU A 19 -13.36 0.71 -10.65
N PRO A 20 -14.12 0.96 -11.72
CA PRO A 20 -13.61 0.91 -13.09
C PRO A 20 -12.32 1.71 -13.28
N TRP A 21 -12.28 2.95 -12.80
CA TRP A 21 -11.07 3.79 -12.87
C TRP A 21 -9.88 3.21 -12.09
N GLN A 22 -10.12 2.50 -10.98
CA GLN A 22 -9.05 1.84 -10.21
C GLN A 22 -8.49 0.64 -10.98
N VAL A 23 -9.35 -0.12 -11.65
CA VAL A 23 -8.93 -1.21 -12.55
C VAL A 23 -8.09 -0.65 -13.68
N ASP A 24 -8.53 0.42 -14.34
CA ASP A 24 -7.81 1.03 -15.45
C ASP A 24 -6.43 1.52 -15.02
N ILE A 25 -6.32 2.22 -13.90
CA ILE A 25 -5.04 2.71 -13.39
C ILE A 25 -4.11 1.56 -13.02
N VAL A 26 -4.59 0.54 -12.30
CA VAL A 26 -3.78 -0.63 -11.95
C VAL A 26 -3.35 -1.37 -13.22
N GLY A 27 -4.24 -1.52 -14.20
CA GLY A 27 -3.95 -2.13 -15.49
C GLY A 27 -2.83 -1.40 -16.24
N HIS A 28 -2.88 -0.06 -16.30
CA HIS A 28 -1.81 0.71 -16.95
C HIS A 28 -0.47 0.61 -16.20
N ILE A 29 -0.46 0.76 -14.88
CA ILE A 29 0.78 0.78 -14.09
C ILE A 29 1.43 -0.60 -14.04
N TYR A 30 0.64 -1.65 -13.81
CA TYR A 30 1.15 -3.00 -13.55
C TYR A 30 1.13 -3.91 -14.80
N GLY A 31 0.28 -3.61 -15.78
CA GLY A 31 0.12 -4.40 -17.01
C GLY A 31 0.93 -3.91 -18.20
N THR A 32 1.45 -2.68 -18.17
CA THR A 32 2.33 -2.18 -19.24
C THR A 32 3.76 -2.63 -18.98
N LEU A 33 4.20 -3.65 -19.70
CA LEU A 33 5.53 -4.24 -19.57
C LEU A 33 6.45 -3.84 -20.72
N ARG A 34 7.74 -3.71 -20.41
CA ARG A 34 8.82 -3.64 -21.39
C ARG A 34 9.04 -5.02 -22.03
N PRO A 35 9.77 -5.09 -23.16
CA PRO A 35 10.07 -6.37 -23.82
C PRO A 35 10.81 -7.38 -22.93
N ASP A 36 11.52 -6.91 -21.90
CA ASP A 36 12.22 -7.75 -20.91
C ASP A 36 11.30 -8.32 -19.82
N GLY A 37 9.99 -8.01 -19.87
CA GLY A 37 9.00 -8.44 -18.88
C GLY A 37 8.92 -7.56 -17.63
N ASN A 38 9.76 -6.54 -17.51
CA ASN A 38 9.71 -5.60 -16.38
C ASN A 38 8.65 -4.52 -16.58
N ARG A 39 8.14 -3.95 -15.49
CA ARG A 39 7.20 -2.82 -15.56
C ARG A 39 7.81 -1.64 -16.29
N GLN A 40 7.06 -1.07 -17.24
CA GLN A 40 7.48 0.13 -17.94
C GLN A 40 7.49 1.34 -17.01
N TYR A 41 6.44 1.48 -16.19
CA TYR A 41 6.26 2.57 -15.26
C TYR A 41 6.72 2.18 -13.86
N ARG A 42 7.66 2.94 -13.31
CA ARG A 42 8.15 2.78 -11.93
C ARG A 42 7.59 3.82 -10.97
N THR A 43 7.06 4.91 -11.51
CA THR A 43 6.45 6.01 -10.76
C THR A 43 5.12 6.34 -11.42
N ALA A 44 4.09 6.51 -10.61
CA ALA A 44 2.78 6.94 -11.05
C ALA A 44 2.29 8.08 -10.14
N PHE A 45 1.79 9.13 -10.76
CA PHE A 45 1.14 10.24 -10.08
C PHE A 45 -0.34 10.23 -10.47
N ILE A 46 -1.21 10.23 -9.46
CA ILE A 46 -2.65 10.06 -9.65
C ILE A 46 -3.37 11.10 -8.80
N GLU A 47 -4.17 11.94 -9.43
CA GLU A 47 -5.04 12.90 -8.75
C GLU A 47 -6.46 12.36 -8.70
N VAL A 48 -6.94 12.09 -7.49
CA VAL A 48 -8.29 11.57 -7.25
C VAL A 48 -8.98 12.43 -6.19
N PRO A 49 -10.23 12.89 -6.42
CA PRO A 49 -10.97 13.68 -5.44
C PRO A 49 -11.21 12.91 -4.13
N ARG A 50 -11.43 13.64 -3.05
CA ARG A 50 -11.69 13.03 -1.72
C ARG A 50 -12.90 12.09 -1.76
N LYS A 51 -12.88 11.08 -0.88
CA LYS A 51 -13.94 10.05 -0.71
C LYS A 51 -14.15 9.07 -1.89
N ASN A 52 -13.24 9.01 -2.86
CA ASN A 52 -13.30 8.02 -3.95
C ASN A 52 -12.60 6.67 -3.65
N GLY A 53 -12.33 6.35 -2.39
CA GLY A 53 -11.71 5.06 -2.04
C GLY A 53 -10.21 4.94 -2.37
N LYS A 54 -9.51 6.07 -2.60
CA LYS A 54 -8.07 6.08 -2.90
C LYS A 54 -7.22 5.42 -1.80
N SER A 55 -7.51 5.69 -0.52
CA SER A 55 -6.74 5.13 0.59
C SER A 55 -6.89 3.60 0.71
N SER A 56 -8.03 3.05 0.29
CA SER A 56 -8.24 1.60 0.19
C SER A 56 -7.40 0.98 -0.93
N LEU A 57 -7.30 1.66 -2.08
CA LEU A 57 -6.41 1.25 -3.16
C LEU A 57 -4.95 1.29 -2.71
N CYS A 58 -4.51 2.38 -2.06
CA CYS A 58 -3.17 2.52 -1.50
C CYS A 58 -2.83 1.37 -0.54
N ALA A 59 -3.73 1.04 0.39
CA ALA A 59 -3.53 -0.07 1.32
C ALA A 59 -3.43 -1.43 0.61
N ALA A 60 -4.28 -1.67 -0.40
CA ALA A 60 -4.25 -2.91 -1.17
C ALA A 60 -2.94 -3.05 -1.98
N LEU A 61 -2.48 -1.98 -2.62
CA LEU A 61 -1.21 -1.95 -3.34
C LEU A 61 -0.03 -2.14 -2.38
N ALA A 62 -0.06 -1.54 -1.19
CA ALA A 62 0.98 -1.72 -0.18
C ALA A 62 1.11 -3.20 0.24
N LEU A 63 -0.02 -3.87 0.49
CA LEU A 63 -0.04 -5.29 0.82
C LEU A 63 0.40 -6.17 -0.35
N TYR A 64 0.04 -5.80 -1.59
CA TYR A 64 0.51 -6.50 -2.78
C TYR A 64 2.04 -6.43 -2.89
N HIS A 65 2.62 -5.23 -2.75
CA HIS A 65 4.08 -5.03 -2.73
C HIS A 65 4.78 -5.76 -1.59
N LEU A 66 4.10 -5.91 -0.44
CA LEU A 66 4.65 -6.63 0.70
C LEU A 66 4.77 -8.15 0.46
N ILE A 67 3.81 -8.77 -0.25
CA ILE A 67 3.68 -10.24 -0.26
C ILE A 67 3.69 -10.91 -1.63
N ALA A 68 3.48 -10.16 -2.72
CA ALA A 68 3.11 -10.69 -4.02
C ALA A 68 3.82 -10.02 -5.21
N ASP A 69 4.66 -9.00 -5.00
CA ASP A 69 5.44 -8.35 -6.07
C ASP A 69 6.74 -9.12 -6.42
N GLY A 70 7.02 -10.23 -5.74
CA GLY A 70 8.17 -11.11 -6.01
C GLY A 70 9.45 -10.72 -5.27
N GLU A 71 9.44 -9.62 -4.51
CA GLU A 71 10.61 -9.12 -3.78
C GLU A 71 10.73 -9.78 -2.39
N SER A 72 11.87 -10.44 -2.13
CA SER A 72 12.24 -10.88 -0.78
C SER A 72 12.97 -9.75 -0.06
N GLY A 73 12.65 -9.51 1.22
CA GLY A 73 13.18 -8.39 1.97
C GLY A 73 12.56 -7.04 1.59
N ALA A 74 11.34 -7.05 1.03
CA ALA A 74 10.68 -5.85 0.54
C ALA A 74 10.48 -4.81 1.65
N GLU A 75 10.94 -3.58 1.43
CA GLU A 75 10.65 -2.43 2.30
C GLU A 75 9.61 -1.52 1.65
N VAL A 76 8.36 -1.63 2.12
CA VAL A 76 7.21 -0.85 1.64
C VAL A 76 6.94 0.32 2.60
N TYR A 77 6.86 1.52 2.04
CA TYR A 77 6.68 2.74 2.82
C TYR A 77 5.35 3.43 2.53
N LEU A 78 4.60 3.75 3.58
CA LEU A 78 3.44 4.61 3.53
C LEU A 78 3.85 6.02 3.96
N ALA A 79 3.80 6.97 3.04
CA ALA A 79 4.15 8.36 3.28
C ALA A 79 2.92 9.25 3.12
N ALA A 80 2.82 10.29 3.95
CA ALA A 80 1.83 11.35 3.83
C ALA A 80 2.38 12.63 4.46
N VAL A 81 1.65 13.74 4.32
CA VAL A 81 2.00 15.04 4.93
C VAL A 81 2.33 14.88 6.41
N ASP A 82 1.50 14.11 7.13
CA ASP A 82 1.68 13.81 8.54
C ASP A 82 1.50 12.29 8.80
N ARG A 83 2.15 11.80 9.86
CA ARG A 83 2.11 10.40 10.29
C ARG A 83 0.70 9.93 10.56
N ASP A 84 -0.20 10.78 11.03
CA ASP A 84 -1.58 10.36 11.33
C ASP A 84 -2.40 10.15 10.06
N GLN A 85 -2.13 10.90 8.99
CA GLN A 85 -2.72 10.61 7.67
C GLN A 85 -2.21 9.27 7.13
N ALA A 86 -0.91 9.02 7.20
CA ALA A 86 -0.35 7.73 6.81
C ALA A 86 -0.86 6.56 7.69
N ALA A 87 -1.18 6.83 8.96
CA ALA A 87 -1.78 5.85 9.85
C ALA A 87 -3.18 5.41 9.42
N ILE A 88 -3.93 6.24 8.69
CA ILE A 88 -5.23 5.85 8.12
C ILE A 88 -5.04 4.72 7.11
N VAL A 89 -4.07 4.86 6.19
CA VAL A 89 -3.76 3.83 5.18
C VAL A 89 -3.24 2.57 5.86
N PHE A 90 -2.35 2.72 6.85
CA PHE A 90 -1.88 1.59 7.67
C PHE A 90 -3.03 0.86 8.36
N GLY A 91 -3.97 1.58 8.97
CA GLY A 91 -5.13 1.00 9.63
C GLY A 91 -5.99 0.18 8.67
N ILE A 92 -6.23 0.71 7.47
CA ILE A 92 -6.96 -0.03 6.41
C ILE A 92 -6.23 -1.32 6.04
N ALA A 93 -4.91 -1.26 5.82
CA ALA A 93 -4.09 -2.44 5.52
C ALA A 93 -4.11 -3.47 6.66
N ALA A 94 -3.96 -3.01 7.90
CA ALA A 94 -4.02 -3.86 9.09
C ALA A 94 -5.37 -4.59 9.21
N ASP A 95 -6.47 -3.88 8.92
CA ASP A 95 -7.81 -4.47 8.94
C ASP A 95 -8.01 -5.48 7.82
N MET A 96 -7.51 -5.20 6.61
CA MET A 96 -7.50 -6.16 5.50
C MET A 96 -6.75 -7.45 5.86
N VAL A 97 -5.61 -7.34 6.54
CA VAL A 97 -4.84 -8.49 7.03
C VAL A 97 -5.63 -9.28 8.07
N ARG A 98 -6.21 -8.60 9.07
CA ARG A 98 -6.98 -9.25 10.14
C ARG A 98 -8.22 -9.98 9.62
N GLN A 99 -8.87 -9.44 8.58
CA GLN A 99 -10.07 -10.01 7.98
C GLN A 99 -9.79 -11.21 7.06
N HIS A 100 -8.55 -11.43 6.64
CA HIS A 100 -8.20 -12.53 5.74
C HIS A 100 -7.40 -13.63 6.46
N PRO A 101 -7.96 -14.83 6.69
CA PRO A 101 -7.30 -15.88 7.48
C PRO A 101 -5.88 -16.23 7.00
N ALA A 102 -5.65 -16.30 5.69
CA ALA A 102 -4.33 -16.59 5.16
C ALA A 102 -3.33 -15.44 5.39
N LEU A 103 -3.79 -14.18 5.32
CA LEU A 103 -2.92 -13.04 5.58
C LEU A 103 -2.62 -12.92 7.07
N ARG A 104 -3.63 -13.11 7.92
CA ARG A 104 -3.47 -13.13 9.39
C ARG A 104 -2.48 -14.20 9.86
N LYS A 105 -2.37 -15.33 9.14
CA LYS A 105 -1.40 -16.40 9.45
C LYS A 105 0.02 -16.07 8.99
N ARG A 106 0.16 -15.33 7.89
CA ARG A 106 1.45 -14.97 7.27
C ARG A 106 2.05 -13.68 7.83
N LEU A 107 1.22 -12.69 8.08
CA LEU A 107 1.61 -11.32 8.38
C LEU A 107 1.39 -10.99 9.85
N GLN A 108 2.41 -10.38 10.45
CA GLN A 108 2.35 -9.84 11.79
C GLN A 108 2.06 -8.34 11.74
N VAL A 109 0.88 -7.93 12.21
CA VAL A 109 0.56 -6.51 12.41
C VAL A 109 1.11 -6.06 13.76
N VAL A 110 1.94 -5.01 13.76
CA VAL A 110 2.53 -4.39 14.96
C VAL A 110 2.00 -2.95 15.09
N PRO A 111 0.87 -2.72 15.78
CA PRO A 111 0.21 -1.42 15.81
C PRO A 111 1.04 -0.32 16.48
N SER A 112 1.81 -0.67 17.52
CA SER A 112 2.63 0.29 18.29
C SER A 112 3.65 1.04 17.44
N THR A 113 4.19 0.38 16.41
CA THR A 113 5.17 0.95 15.48
C THR A 113 4.59 1.22 14.10
N ARG A 114 3.26 1.03 13.92
CA ARG A 114 2.56 1.15 12.64
C ARG A 114 3.25 0.31 11.52
N ARG A 115 3.56 -0.95 11.84
CA ARG A 115 4.26 -1.90 10.96
C ARG A 115 3.43 -3.15 10.62
N ILE A 116 3.61 -3.68 9.43
CA ILE A 116 3.17 -5.04 9.05
C ILE A 116 4.40 -5.79 8.55
N VAL A 117 4.68 -6.96 9.12
CA VAL A 117 5.89 -7.73 8.82
C VAL A 117 5.50 -9.08 8.22
N ASP A 118 6.18 -9.46 7.15
CA ASP A 118 6.21 -10.82 6.64
C ASP A 118 7.52 -11.49 7.07
N VAL A 119 7.44 -12.37 8.07
CA VAL A 119 8.61 -13.04 8.62
C VAL A 119 9.21 -14.02 7.61
N ALA A 120 8.40 -14.61 6.72
CA ALA A 120 8.87 -15.62 5.78
C ALA A 120 9.81 -15.05 4.72
N THR A 121 9.59 -13.79 4.33
CA THR A 121 10.39 -13.09 3.32
C THR A 121 11.26 -11.99 3.91
N SER A 122 11.25 -11.78 5.24
CA SER A 122 11.86 -10.62 5.90
C SER A 122 11.38 -9.27 5.35
N SER A 123 10.16 -9.21 4.82
CA SER A 123 9.59 -7.99 4.24
C SER A 123 8.84 -7.17 5.30
N MET A 124 8.80 -5.85 5.14
CA MET A 124 8.05 -4.96 6.02
C MET A 124 7.32 -3.84 5.29
N LEU A 125 6.14 -3.50 5.80
CA LEU A 125 5.41 -2.29 5.50
C LEU A 125 5.47 -1.39 6.73
N ARG A 126 5.80 -0.10 6.56
CA ARG A 126 5.78 0.87 7.67
C ARG A 126 5.37 2.28 7.24
N VAL A 127 4.83 3.03 8.19
CA VAL A 127 4.58 4.47 8.02
C VAL A 127 5.89 5.25 8.15
N ILE A 128 6.10 6.21 7.25
CA ILE A 128 7.16 7.23 7.33
C ILE A 128 6.53 8.63 7.28
N ALA A 129 7.18 9.59 7.93
CA ALA A 129 6.79 11.00 7.84
C ALA A 129 7.43 11.66 6.62
N SER A 130 6.78 12.69 6.08
CA SER A 130 7.29 13.54 5.00
C SER A 130 8.57 14.30 5.40
N ASP A 131 8.72 14.62 6.69
CA ASP A 131 9.82 15.42 7.28
C ASP A 131 11.10 14.64 7.56
N ALA A 132 11.18 13.36 7.19
CA ALA A 132 12.38 12.56 7.37
C ALA A 132 13.46 12.99 6.36
N GLY A 133 14.11 14.13 6.61
CA GLY A 133 15.32 14.64 5.94
C GLY A 133 16.56 13.74 6.11
N GLY A 134 16.36 12.42 6.17
CA GLY A 134 17.38 11.39 6.32
C GLY A 134 17.12 10.17 5.43
N SER A 135 16.41 10.33 4.32
CA SER A 135 15.97 9.27 3.39
C SER A 135 17.08 8.63 2.54
N HIS A 136 18.35 8.95 2.77
CA HIS A 136 19.49 8.33 2.07
C HIS A 136 19.81 6.88 2.49
N GLY A 137 19.10 6.32 3.47
CA GLY A 137 19.41 4.99 4.03
C GLY A 137 18.35 3.90 3.85
N PHE A 138 17.25 4.15 3.14
CA PHE A 138 16.17 3.15 2.99
C PHE A 138 16.24 2.44 1.65
N ASN A 139 16.26 1.11 1.67
CA ASN A 139 16.23 0.30 0.46
C ASN A 139 14.78 0.02 0.06
N ALA A 140 14.07 1.09 -0.29
CA ALA A 140 12.63 1.04 -0.59
C ALA A 140 12.36 0.22 -1.86
N SER A 141 11.56 -0.85 -1.73
CA SER A 141 11.01 -1.55 -2.87
C SER A 141 9.77 -0.85 -3.42
N CYS A 142 8.98 -0.22 -2.54
CA CYS A 142 7.79 0.54 -2.91
C CYS A 142 7.55 1.71 -1.93
N VAL A 143 7.19 2.88 -2.47
CA VAL A 143 6.72 4.02 -1.69
C VAL A 143 5.34 4.41 -2.18
N ILE A 144 4.37 4.47 -1.27
CA ILE A 144 3.02 4.96 -1.53
C ILE A 144 2.85 6.26 -0.77
N ALA A 145 2.82 7.35 -1.54
CA ALA A 145 2.68 8.70 -1.02
C ALA A 145 1.23 9.19 -1.21
N ASP A 146 0.53 9.49 -0.11
CA ASP A 146 -0.81 10.07 -0.12
C ASP A 146 -0.74 11.59 0.10
N GLU A 147 -1.70 12.32 -0.47
CA GLU A 147 -1.85 13.78 -0.33
C GLU A 147 -0.59 14.59 -0.71
N VAL A 148 0.19 14.14 -1.69
CA VAL A 148 1.47 14.78 -2.13
C VAL A 148 1.37 16.27 -2.46
N HIS A 149 0.20 16.73 -2.91
CA HIS A 149 -0.05 18.15 -3.21
C HIS A 149 -0.04 19.06 -1.96
N ALA A 150 -0.12 18.48 -0.77
CA ALA A 150 -0.11 19.21 0.50
C ALA A 150 1.23 19.07 1.23
N TRP A 151 2.24 18.44 0.61
CA TRP A 151 3.56 18.30 1.21
C TRP A 151 4.32 19.64 1.12
N PRO A 152 5.07 20.04 2.16
CA PRO A 152 5.86 21.27 2.12
C PRO A 152 6.98 21.18 1.08
N SER A 153 7.21 22.29 0.38
CA SER A 153 8.27 22.45 -0.63
C SER A 153 9.66 22.65 -0.02
#